data_AF-A0A957K8E8-F1
#
_entry.id   AF-A0A957K8E8-F1
#
_cell.length_a   1.000
_cell.length_b   1.000
_cell.length_c   1.000
_cell.angle_alpha   90.00
_cell.angle_beta   90.00
_cell.angle_gamma   90.00
#
_symmetry.space_group_name_H-M   'P 1'
#
loop_
_entity.id
_entity.type
_entity.pdbx_description
1 polymer ?
#
loop_
_entity_poly.entity_id
_entity_poly.type
_entity_poly.pdbx_seq_one_letter_code
_entity_poly.pdbx_strand_id
1 'polypeptide(L)'
;MMYQMMFSLTTSGVGVSLDDLDLKKFETVRTTVKLPSVLVEKSQHFVDAGWVPNRNALIVAALERFLAELERQEIDRQFASMADDESYNALQEELAEEFAKSDWEALTLADESMP
;
A
#
# COMPACT_ATOMS: atom_id res chain seq x y z
N MET A 1 -5.34 -9.00 -14.09
CA MET A 1 -5.50 -7.65 -14.66
C MET A 1 -6.95 -7.20 -14.51
N MET A 2 -7.37 -6.77 -13.32
CA MET A 2 -8.77 -6.37 -13.08
C MET A 2 -8.91 -5.15 -12.14
N TYR A 3 -7.80 -4.61 -11.63
CA TYR A 3 -7.80 -3.47 -10.70
C TYR A 3 -7.62 -2.09 -11.37
N GLN A 4 -7.48 -2.03 -12.70
CA GLN A 4 -7.17 -0.77 -13.42
C GLN A 4 -8.38 -0.10 -14.08
N MET A 5 -9.57 -0.70 -14.10
CA MET A 5 -10.71 -0.14 -14.86
C MET A 5 -11.81 0.53 -14.02
N MET A 6 -11.69 0.58 -12.68
CA MET A 6 -12.76 1.12 -11.83
C MET A 6 -12.50 2.54 -11.28
N PHE A 7 -11.34 3.15 -11.58
CA PHE A 7 -10.99 4.49 -11.07
C PHE A 7 -11.24 5.64 -12.05
N SER A 8 -11.69 5.40 -13.30
CA SER A 8 -11.69 6.44 -14.34
C SER A 8 -13.01 7.19 -14.55
N LEU A 9 -14.03 7.04 -13.71
CA LEU A 9 -15.37 7.55 -14.05
C LEU A 9 -16.11 8.32 -12.95
N THR A 10 -15.44 9.03 -12.04
CA THR A 10 -16.12 10.07 -11.22
C THR A 10 -15.19 11.19 -10.74
N THR A 11 -14.57 11.95 -11.64
CA THR A 11 -14.10 13.30 -11.28
C THR A 11 -14.19 14.22 -12.50
N SER A 12 -15.42 14.51 -12.90
CA SER A 12 -15.72 15.73 -13.65
C SER A 12 -15.46 16.92 -12.73
N GLY A 13 -14.38 17.68 -12.97
CA GLY A 13 -14.29 19.07 -12.51
C GLY A 13 -13.15 19.46 -11.56
N VAL A 14 -12.04 18.73 -11.47
CA VAL A 14 -10.80 19.29 -10.90
C VAL A 14 -9.64 18.90 -11.80
N GLY A 15 -9.21 19.83 -12.66
CA GLY A 15 -7.96 19.69 -13.38
C GLY A 15 -6.81 19.75 -12.39
N VAL A 16 -6.35 18.60 -11.93
CA VAL A 16 -5.08 18.50 -11.22
C VAL A 16 -4.00 18.54 -12.30
N SER A 17 -3.36 19.70 -12.47
CA SER A 17 -2.23 19.85 -13.39
C SER A 17 -1.13 18.89 -12.97
N LEU A 18 -0.38 18.33 -13.91
CA LEU A 18 0.83 17.54 -13.61
C LEU A 18 1.82 18.34 -12.73
N ASP A 19 1.75 19.68 -12.83
CA ASP A 19 2.53 20.62 -12.02
C ASP A 19 2.15 20.60 -10.52
N ASP A 20 0.88 20.36 -10.18
CA ASP A 20 0.40 20.30 -8.79
C ASP A 20 0.90 19.05 -8.05
N LEU A 21 1.18 17.97 -8.79
CA LEU A 21 1.72 16.73 -8.23
C LEU A 21 3.22 16.86 -7.91
N ASP A 22 3.93 17.76 -8.61
CA ASP A 22 5.37 17.96 -8.40
C ASP A 22 5.65 19.02 -7.33
N LEU A 23 4.80 20.04 -7.20
CA LEU A 23 4.87 21.03 -6.12
C LEU A 23 4.56 20.45 -4.73
N LYS A 24 3.67 19.45 -4.65
CA LYS A 24 3.34 18.77 -3.37
C LYS A 24 4.50 18.04 -2.72
N LYS A 25 5.56 17.69 -3.47
CA LYS A 25 6.73 17.00 -2.92
C LYS A 25 7.64 17.92 -2.10
N PHE A 26 7.47 19.24 -2.19
CA PHE A 26 8.39 20.20 -1.58
C PHE A 26 7.72 21.13 -0.55
N GLU A 27 6.42 20.93 -0.27
CA GLU A 27 5.73 21.72 0.74
C GLU A 27 6.08 21.21 2.15
N THR A 28 7.02 21.89 2.82
CA THR A 28 7.40 21.56 4.20
C THR A 28 6.67 22.46 5.20
N VAL A 29 5.97 21.86 6.16
CA VAL A 29 5.35 22.58 7.28
C VAL A 29 6.27 22.54 8.50
N ARG A 30 6.64 23.72 9.03
CA ARG A 30 7.44 23.80 10.25
C ARG A 30 6.63 23.31 11.45
N THR A 31 7.07 22.21 12.03
CA THR A 31 6.44 21.59 13.20
C THR A 31 7.44 21.54 14.35
N THR A 32 6.98 21.85 15.57
CA THR A 32 7.81 21.74 16.78
C THR A 32 7.41 20.49 17.55
N VAL A 33 8.37 19.59 17.76
CA VAL A 33 8.16 18.32 18.48
C VAL A 33 9.04 18.25 19.72
N LYS A 34 8.54 17.60 20.77
CA LYS A 34 9.35 17.29 21.96
C LYS A 34 9.99 15.92 21.75
N LEU A 35 11.32 15.87 21.77
CA LEU A 35 12.09 14.63 21.63
C LEU A 35 12.97 14.42 22.86
N PRO A 36 13.14 13.17 23.33
CA PRO A 36 14.12 12.83 24.36
C PRO A 36 15.52 13.33 23.98
N SER A 37 16.25 13.90 24.94
CA SER A 37 17.62 14.41 24.72
C SER A 37 18.55 13.34 24.18
N VAL A 38 18.43 12.11 24.69
CA VAL A 38 19.24 10.97 24.25
C VAL A 38 19.02 10.66 22.76
N LEU A 39 17.81 10.81 22.23
CA LEU A 39 17.54 10.62 20.81
C LEU A 39 18.11 11.76 19.97
N VAL A 40 18.01 12.98 20.47
CA VAL A 40 18.62 14.17 19.87
C VAL A 40 20.13 13.98 19.74
N GLU A 41 20.82 13.59 20.80
CA GLU A 41 22.27 13.35 20.83
C GLU A 41 22.68 12.22 19.88
N LYS A 42 21.99 11.08 19.94
CA LYS A 42 22.25 9.96 19.03
C LYS A 42 22.06 10.35 17.57
N SER A 43 21.00 11.09 17.25
CA SER A 43 20.75 11.56 15.88
C SER A 43 21.85 12.52 15.41
N GLN A 44 22.35 13.39 16.31
CA GLN A 44 23.39 14.35 15.99
C GLN A 44 24.70 13.65 15.62
N HIS A 45 25.07 12.59 16.33
CA HIS A 45 26.26 11.79 16.01
C HIS A 45 26.28 11.33 14.54
N PHE A 46 25.15 10.87 13.99
CA PHE A 46 25.08 10.42 12.59
C PHE A 46 25.11 11.57 11.58
N VAL A 47 24.62 12.75 11.98
CA VAL A 47 24.73 13.96 11.17
C VAL A 47 26.19 14.44 11.14
N ASP A 48 26.85 14.49 12.30
CA ASP A 48 28.25 14.91 12.42
C ASP A 48 29.20 13.96 11.68
N ALA A 49 28.88 12.67 11.68
CA ALA A 49 29.62 11.67 10.92
C ALA A 49 29.36 11.74 9.39
N GLY A 50 28.43 12.58 8.93
CA GLY A 50 28.10 12.77 7.51
C GLY A 50 27.24 11.67 6.90
N TRP A 51 26.66 10.78 7.71
CA TRP A 51 25.82 9.67 7.22
C TRP A 51 24.44 10.17 6.77
N VAL A 52 23.99 11.26 7.39
CA VAL A 52 22.71 11.90 7.08
C VAL A 52 22.95 13.40 6.95
N PRO A 53 22.42 14.08 5.92
CA PRO A 53 22.73 15.48 5.65
C PRO A 53 22.28 16.43 6.76
N ASN A 54 21.17 16.13 7.43
CA ASN A 54 20.67 16.91 8.57
C ASN A 54 19.68 16.08 9.39
N ARG A 55 19.36 16.58 10.58
CA ARG A 55 18.42 15.91 11.50
C ARG A 55 17.01 15.79 10.92
N ASN A 56 16.56 16.78 10.15
CA ASN A 56 15.24 16.74 9.55
C ASN A 56 15.10 15.55 8.59
N ALA A 57 16.11 15.28 7.78
CA ALA A 57 16.13 14.12 6.88
C ALA A 57 16.02 12.79 7.65
N LEU A 58 16.66 12.68 8.82
CA LEU A 58 16.52 11.51 9.69
C LEU A 58 15.08 11.38 10.23
N ILE A 59 14.49 12.48 10.68
CA ILE A 59 13.11 12.50 11.20
C ILE A 59 12.11 12.13 10.11
N VAL A 60 12.25 12.71 8.91
CA VAL A 60 11.40 12.41 7.76
C VAL A 60 11.50 10.93 7.40
N ALA A 61 12.71 10.40 7.21
CA ALA A 61 12.89 8.99 6.87
C ALA A 61 12.34 8.02 7.93
N ALA A 62 12.47 8.38 9.22
CA ALA A 62 11.89 7.59 10.30
C ALA A 62 10.35 7.60 10.29
N LEU A 63 9.75 8.77 10.04
CA LEU A 63 8.30 8.93 9.94
C LEU A 63 7.73 8.20 8.73
N GLU A 64 8.34 8.33 7.55
CA GLU A 64 7.92 7.63 6.33
C GLU A 64 7.92 6.11 6.53
N ARG A 65 9.00 5.57 7.10
CA ARG A 65 9.10 4.13 7.39
C ARG A 65 8.05 3.68 8.40
N PHE A 66 7.79 4.48 9.42
CA PHE A 66 6.80 4.14 10.44
C PHE A 66 5.38 4.21 9.90
N LEU A 67 5.05 5.22 9.09
CA LEU A 67 3.74 5.35 8.45
C LEU A 67 3.47 4.21 7.47
N ALA A 68 4.45 3.83 6.64
CA ALA A 68 4.30 2.70 5.73
C ALA A 68 4.00 1.38 6.48
N GLU A 69 4.63 1.18 7.64
CA GLU A 69 4.36 0.02 8.49
C GLU A 69 2.96 0.07 9.12
N LEU A 70 2.50 1.25 9.57
CA LEU A 70 1.15 1.43 10.07
C LEU A 70 0.08 1.22 8.99
N GLU A 71 0.31 1.73 7.77
CA GLU A 71 -0.58 1.51 6.62
C GLU A 71 -0.71 0.02 6.31
N ARG A 72 0.41 -0.72 6.34
CA ARG A 72 0.40 -2.17 6.15
C ARG A 72 -0.40 -2.87 7.26
N GLN A 73 -0.19 -2.51 8.52
CA GLN A 73 -0.93 -3.10 9.64
C GLN A 73 -2.42 -2.78 9.57
N GLU A 74 -2.80 -1.60 9.09
CA GLU A 74 -4.19 -1.23 8.89
C GLU A 74 -4.85 -2.08 7.80
N ILE A 75 -4.14 -2.31 6.69
CA ILE A 75 -4.58 -3.23 5.65
C ILE A 75 -4.76 -4.64 6.22
N ASP A 76 -3.75 -5.16 6.92
CA ASP A 76 -3.79 -6.49 7.53
C ASP A 76 -4.96 -6.62 8.54
N ARG A 77 -5.25 -5.57 9.31
CA ARG A 77 -6.40 -5.51 10.22
C ARG A 77 -7.74 -5.56 9.48
N GLN A 78 -7.86 -4.82 8.38
CA GLN A 78 -9.06 -4.84 7.54
C GLN A 78 -9.29 -6.23 6.93
N PHE A 79 -8.23 -6.89 6.44
CA PHE A 79 -8.32 -8.26 5.95
C PHE A 79 -8.60 -9.29 7.06
N ALA A 80 -8.03 -9.13 8.24
CA ALA A 80 -8.35 -9.98 9.38
C ALA A 80 -9.83 -9.89 9.76
N SER A 81 -10.44 -8.70 9.66
CA SER A 81 -11.88 -8.55 9.88
C SER A 81 -12.76 -9.21 8.82
N MET A 82 -12.21 -9.52 7.63
CA MET A 82 -12.87 -10.30 6.57
C MET A 82 -12.64 -11.81 6.71
N ALA A 83 -11.55 -12.25 7.33
CA ALA A 83 -11.23 -13.67 7.49
C ALA A 83 -12.20 -14.41 8.44
N ASP A 84 -12.79 -13.68 9.40
CA ASP A 84 -13.85 -14.18 10.29
C ASP A 84 -15.28 -14.04 9.70
N ASP A 85 -15.41 -13.54 8.46
CA ASP A 85 -16.71 -13.45 7.79
C ASP A 85 -17.03 -14.78 7.06
N GLU A 86 -17.84 -15.63 7.70
CA GLU A 86 -18.30 -16.92 7.14
C GLU A 86 -18.90 -16.79 5.74
N SER A 87 -19.51 -15.64 5.41
CA SER A 87 -20.08 -15.40 4.08
C SER A 87 -19.01 -15.25 2.99
N TYR A 88 -17.84 -14.70 3.35
CA TYR A 88 -16.71 -14.55 2.43
C TYR A 88 -16.02 -15.89 2.19
N ASN A 89 -15.88 -16.72 3.22
CA ASN A 89 -15.34 -18.07 3.09
C ASN A 89 -16.24 -18.97 2.24
N ALA A 90 -17.56 -18.91 2.44
CA ALA A 90 -18.52 -19.66 1.62
C ALA A 90 -18.49 -19.22 0.14
N LEU A 91 -18.40 -17.91 -0.12
CA LEU A 91 -18.28 -17.39 -1.49
C LEU A 91 -16.96 -17.82 -2.15
N GLN A 92 -15.86 -17.86 -1.42
CA GLN A 92 -14.56 -18.34 -1.94
C GLN A 92 -14.59 -19.84 -2.26
N GLU A 93 -15.28 -20.64 -1.44
CA GLU A 93 -15.48 -22.07 -1.69
C GLU A 93 -16.33 -22.29 -2.95
N GLU A 94 -17.43 -21.55 -3.11
CA GLU A 94 -18.28 -21.60 -4.31
C GLU A 94 -17.50 -21.19 -5.58
N LEU A 95 -16.73 -20.11 -5.52
CA LEU A 95 -15.86 -19.70 -6.64
C LEU A 95 -14.81 -20.76 -6.97
N ALA A 96 -14.17 -21.36 -5.98
CA ALA A 96 -13.18 -22.42 -6.20
C ALA A 96 -13.80 -23.67 -6.86
N GLU A 97 -15.03 -24.02 -6.48
CA GLU A 97 -15.79 -25.11 -7.11
C GLU A 97 -16.15 -24.80 -8.57
N GLU A 98 -16.59 -23.57 -8.86
CA GLU A 98 -16.88 -23.13 -10.23
C GLU A 98 -15.62 -23.15 -11.11
N PHE A 99 -14.47 -22.72 -10.59
CA PHE A 99 -13.19 -22.80 -11.31
C PHE A 99 -12.74 -24.26 -11.51
N ALA A 100 -12.87 -25.12 -10.50
CA ALA A 100 -12.52 -26.54 -10.64
C ALA A 100 -13.37 -27.23 -11.71
N LYS A 101 -14.67 -26.90 -11.79
CA LYS A 101 -15.56 -27.40 -12.84
C LYS A 101 -15.13 -26.90 -14.22
N SER A 102 -14.79 -25.61 -14.33
CA SER A 102 -14.28 -25.00 -15.57
C SER A 102 -12.96 -25.64 -16.02
N ASP A 103 -12.05 -25.96 -15.10
CA ASP A 103 -10.77 -26.61 -15.40
C ASP A 103 -10.96 -28.04 -15.91
N TRP A 104 -11.93 -28.79 -15.36
CA TRP A 104 -12.30 -30.12 -15.87
C TRP A 104 -12.92 -30.04 -17.27
N GLU A 105 -13.80 -29.07 -17.53
CA GLU A 105 -14.39 -28.85 -18.85
C GLU A 105 -13.32 -28.46 -19.90
N ALA A 106 -12.35 -27.63 -19.52
CA ALA A 106 -11.23 -27.25 -20.39
C ALA A 106 -10.28 -28.42 -20.69
N LEU A 107 -10.00 -29.28 -19.70
CA LEU A 107 -9.21 -30.52 -19.89
C LEU A 107 -9.91 -31.50 -20.85
N THR A 108 -11.22 -31.64 -20.73
CA THR A 108 -12.00 -32.54 -21.59
C THR A 108 -12.05 -32.04 -23.03
N LEU A 109 -12.22 -30.73 -23.24
CA LEU A 109 -12.16 -30.09 -24.55
C LEU A 109 -10.76 -30.13 -25.19
N ALA A 110 -9.70 -30.10 -24.37
CA ALA A 110 -8.31 -30.24 -24.83
C ALA A 110 -7.99 -31.68 -25.28
N ASP A 111 -8.61 -32.70 -24.67
CA ASP A 111 -8.48 -34.11 -25.05
C ASP A 111 -9.29 -34.44 -26.32
N GLU A 112 -10.50 -33.87 -26.47
CA GLU A 112 -11.32 -34.02 -27.69
C GLU A 112 -10.78 -33.28 -28.93
N SER A 113 -9.87 -32.31 -28.74
CA SER A 113 -9.25 -31.53 -29.82
C SER A 113 -7.90 -32.06 -30.29
N MET A 114 -7.40 -33.17 -29.73
CA MET A 114 -6.31 -33.96 -30.31
C MET A 114 -6.87 -35.19 -31.04
N PRO A 115 -6.52 -35.43 -32.31
CA PRO A 115 -7.03 -36.53 -33.14
C PRO A 115 -6.47 -37.91 -32.77
#